data_AF-A0A5J4TGD2-F1
#
_entry.id   AF-A0A5J4TGD2-F1
#
_cell.length_a   1.000
_cell.length_b   1.000
_cell.length_c   1.000
_cell.angle_alpha   90.00
_cell.angle_beta   90.00
_cell.angle_gamma   90.00
#
_symmetry.space_group_name_H-M   'P 1'
#
loop_
_entity.id
_entity.type
_entity.pdbx_description
1 polymer ?
#
loop_
_entity_poly.entity_id
_entity_poly.type
_entity_poly.pdbx_seq_one_letter_code
_entity_poly.pdbx_strand_id
1 'polypeptide(L)'
;MKEKQFESSGNGGGIYTIIDFAVQCTFIINDTLIHECKSITNNSLSYPESGFGGGIFLGGLGNYDPSTELIDLRGMKIYINTADKYGQSLYVAMKDVVRLCQYGTQGEYLKGDYTDGTSNKNDLEGIPMDLSTFNSSSPQTIEQQQPLELMWGILGILKSAQVAVNVSNPNGKLTFNLEGQRMIPGQLNVKIFELRDKTQEEIDQDQKEMDYKYNKNNLNSLKGISQQTIIIPKHQTENQQQIFINSNLIIEKKLHNYDNEIIYPPEDGLSIPIQIEGETQSEQKATFGMNEYKWLNFKQKVYGIVISNDRNIYTGKDGLTIEENENAAVQMEVIIEEEDVDDESEIDDPQKEDDPQKEDDPQKEDEPEEE
;
A
#
# COMPACT_ATOMS: atom_id res chain seq x y z
N MET A 1 30.31 -0.68 21.14
CA MET A 1 29.19 -1.61 21.30
C MET A 1 28.99 -1.84 22.79
N LYS A 2 27.80 -1.55 23.33
CA LYS A 2 27.45 -1.88 24.72
C LYS A 2 26.67 -3.19 24.69
N GLU A 3 27.15 -4.19 25.43
CA GLU A 3 26.54 -5.52 25.53
C GLU A 3 25.79 -5.62 26.86
N LYS A 4 24.61 -6.24 26.85
CA LYS A 4 23.76 -6.42 28.03
C LYS A 4 23.23 -7.85 28.05
N GLN A 5 23.60 -8.61 29.07
CA GLN A 5 23.08 -9.94 29.40
C GLN A 5 22.58 -9.89 30.85
N PHE A 6 21.29 -10.15 31.06
CA PHE A 6 20.66 -10.02 32.37
C PHE A 6 19.48 -10.98 32.53
N GLU A 7 19.28 -11.45 33.76
CA GLU A 7 18.11 -12.22 34.16
C GLU A 7 17.35 -11.43 35.23
N SER A 8 16.04 -11.31 35.06
CA SER A 8 15.15 -10.58 35.96
C SER A 8 13.95 -11.45 36.32
N SER A 9 13.60 -11.48 37.60
CA SER A 9 12.31 -12.01 38.07
C SER A 9 11.19 -10.95 38.04
N GLY A 10 11.44 -9.81 37.39
CA GLY A 10 10.45 -8.79 37.04
C GLY A 10 10.20 -8.74 35.54
N ASN A 11 9.55 -7.69 35.06
CA ASN A 11 9.45 -7.40 33.63
C ASN A 11 10.76 -6.79 33.13
N GLY A 12 11.08 -6.98 31.84
CA GLY A 12 12.31 -6.42 31.26
C GLY A 12 13.54 -7.17 31.75
N GLY A 13 13.93 -8.25 31.07
CA GLY A 13 15.10 -9.03 31.48
C GLY A 13 16.39 -8.21 31.47
N GLY A 14 16.56 -7.32 30.48
CA GLY A 14 17.68 -6.37 30.41
C GLY A 14 17.32 -4.94 30.78
N ILE A 15 16.16 -4.44 30.34
CA ILE A 15 15.70 -3.07 30.59
C ILE A 15 14.22 -3.08 30.98
N TYR A 16 13.92 -2.54 32.14
CA TYR A 16 12.58 -2.14 32.52
C TYR A 16 12.50 -0.62 32.48
N THR A 17 11.61 -0.05 31.67
CA THR A 17 11.45 1.39 31.58
C THR A 17 9.98 1.79 31.61
N ILE A 18 9.70 2.89 32.29
CA ILE A 18 8.42 3.57 32.32
C ILE A 18 8.64 4.99 31.81
N ILE A 19 7.82 5.40 30.85
CA ILE A 19 7.85 6.76 30.32
C ILE A 19 6.54 7.43 30.70
N ASP A 20 6.66 8.54 31.43
CA ASP A 20 5.55 9.45 31.69
C ASP A 20 5.60 10.60 30.69
N PHE A 21 4.65 10.62 29.76
CA PHE A 21 4.61 11.61 28.68
C PHE A 21 4.19 13.00 29.17
N ALA A 22 3.72 13.16 30.41
CA ALA A 22 3.44 14.46 31.00
C ALA A 22 4.71 15.24 31.39
N VAL A 23 5.85 14.56 31.55
CA VAL A 23 7.10 15.16 32.07
C VAL A 23 8.26 15.16 31.07
N GLN A 24 8.00 14.98 29.77
CA GLN A 24 8.98 14.99 28.68
C GLN A 24 10.21 14.10 28.95
N CYS A 25 10.01 12.80 29.07
CA CYS A 25 11.10 11.82 29.12
C CYS A 25 11.37 11.19 27.75
N THR A 26 12.65 11.02 27.38
CA THR A 26 13.08 10.34 26.15
C THR A 26 13.66 8.96 26.45
N PHE A 27 13.38 7.99 25.59
CA PHE A 27 14.02 6.68 25.58
C PHE A 27 14.49 6.34 24.16
N ILE A 28 15.78 6.57 23.90
CA ILE A 28 16.40 6.44 22.59
C ILE A 28 17.52 5.41 22.65
N ILE A 29 17.51 4.44 21.74
CA ILE A 29 18.56 3.45 21.54
C ILE A 29 19.23 3.71 20.19
N ASN A 30 20.47 4.23 20.23
CA ASN A 30 21.22 4.57 19.02
C ASN A 30 21.97 3.39 18.38
N ASP A 31 22.57 2.52 19.20
CA ASP A 31 23.24 1.27 18.77
C ASP A 31 23.48 0.42 20.01
N THR A 32 22.69 -0.63 20.22
CA THR A 32 22.83 -1.52 21.38
C THR A 32 22.42 -2.94 21.03
N LEU A 33 23.29 -3.89 21.35
CA LEU A 33 22.97 -5.31 21.29
C LEU A 33 22.34 -5.75 22.61
N ILE A 34 21.10 -6.21 22.55
CA ILE A 34 20.34 -6.77 23.67
C ILE A 34 20.19 -8.25 23.39
N HIS A 35 20.98 -9.05 24.09
CA HIS A 35 21.04 -10.47 23.80
C HIS A 35 21.03 -11.32 25.07
N GLU A 36 20.51 -12.54 24.95
CA GLU A 36 20.46 -13.53 26.03
C GLU A 36 19.82 -13.01 27.33
N CYS A 37 18.99 -11.98 27.24
CA CYS A 37 18.28 -11.43 28.38
C CYS A 37 17.02 -12.26 28.67
N LYS A 38 16.69 -12.40 29.95
CA LYS A 38 15.59 -13.26 30.41
C LYS A 38 14.67 -12.55 31.39
N SER A 39 13.37 -12.55 31.09
CA SER A 39 12.32 -12.16 32.05
C SER A 39 11.57 -13.40 32.52
N ILE A 40 11.70 -13.71 33.81
CA ILE A 40 11.16 -14.91 34.45
C ILE A 40 9.99 -14.53 35.34
N THR A 41 8.95 -15.35 35.35
CA THR A 41 7.77 -15.16 36.20
C THR A 41 8.13 -15.35 37.67
N ASN A 42 7.79 -14.38 38.50
CA ASN A 42 7.91 -14.48 39.95
C ASN A 42 6.54 -14.77 40.58
N ASN A 43 6.37 -15.98 41.10
CA ASN A 43 5.13 -16.41 41.75
C ASN A 43 4.81 -15.67 43.07
N SER A 44 5.73 -14.84 43.57
CA SER A 44 5.49 -13.97 44.74
C SER A 44 4.94 -12.60 44.36
N LEU A 45 4.94 -12.24 43.08
CA LEU A 45 4.42 -10.98 42.57
C LEU A 45 3.01 -11.16 41.98
N SER A 46 2.25 -10.07 41.94
CA SER A 46 0.92 -10.10 41.32
C SER A 46 1.05 -10.15 39.80
N TYR A 47 0.06 -10.72 39.11
CA TYR A 47 0.00 -10.57 37.66
C TYR A 47 -0.42 -9.12 37.32
N PRO A 48 0.20 -8.42 36.35
CA PRO A 48 1.28 -8.82 35.42
C PRO A 48 2.71 -8.31 35.77
N GLU A 49 3.10 -8.24 37.05
CA GLU A 49 4.33 -7.57 37.51
C GLU A 49 5.67 -8.28 37.14
N SER A 50 5.64 -9.43 36.46
CA SER A 50 6.84 -10.17 36.05
C SER A 50 6.63 -11.02 34.79
N GLY A 51 7.72 -11.38 34.10
CA GLY A 51 7.73 -12.35 33.00
C GLY A 51 7.45 -11.78 31.61
N PHE A 52 7.35 -10.46 31.43
CA PHE A 52 7.14 -9.81 30.13
C PHE A 52 8.42 -9.10 29.64
N GLY A 53 8.68 -9.12 28.34
CA GLY A 53 9.77 -8.35 27.74
C GLY A 53 11.14 -8.92 28.10
N GLY A 54 11.58 -9.99 27.45
CA GLY A 54 12.83 -10.68 27.81
C GLY A 54 14.06 -9.78 27.68
N GLY A 55 14.10 -8.92 26.66
CA GLY A 55 15.08 -7.83 26.56
C GLY A 55 14.60 -6.56 27.26
N ILE A 56 13.50 -6.00 26.77
CA ILE A 56 12.94 -4.72 27.20
C ILE A 56 11.45 -4.89 27.56
N PHE A 57 11.06 -4.30 28.69
CA PHE A 57 9.68 -3.94 28.97
C PHE A 57 9.54 -2.41 28.95
N LEU A 58 8.61 -1.91 28.13
CA LEU A 58 8.32 -0.49 27.97
C LEU A 58 6.87 -0.21 28.42
N GLY A 59 6.72 0.49 29.53
CA GLY A 59 5.44 0.99 30.01
C GLY A 59 5.25 2.47 29.67
N GLY A 60 4.10 2.84 29.13
CA GLY A 60 3.73 4.23 28.87
C GLY A 60 2.62 4.73 29.80
N LEU A 61 2.81 5.90 30.38
CA LEU A 61 1.82 6.61 31.19
C LEU A 61 1.37 7.89 30.46
N GLY A 62 0.05 8.08 30.36
CA GLY A 62 -0.53 9.24 29.68
C GLY A 62 -0.64 9.05 28.18
N ASN A 63 -0.90 10.13 27.45
CA ASN A 63 -1.05 10.09 26.00
C ASN A 63 0.28 10.40 25.32
N TYR A 64 0.71 9.52 24.43
CA TYR A 64 1.90 9.73 23.61
C TYR A 64 1.55 10.41 22.29
N ASP A 65 2.41 11.33 21.87
CA ASP A 65 2.39 11.91 20.53
C ASP A 65 3.66 11.46 19.79
N PRO A 66 3.54 10.55 18.80
CA PRO A 66 4.69 10.07 18.04
C PRO A 66 5.51 11.17 17.35
N SER A 67 4.92 12.33 17.03
CA SER A 67 5.64 13.46 16.43
C SER A 67 6.69 14.09 17.35
N THR A 68 6.65 13.77 18.65
CA THR A 68 7.64 14.21 19.63
C THR A 68 8.92 13.39 19.59
N GLU A 69 8.90 12.22 18.93
CA GLU A 69 10.04 11.30 18.78
C GLU A 69 10.73 10.94 20.12
N LEU A 70 9.97 10.97 21.23
CA LEU A 70 10.52 10.65 22.56
C LEU A 70 10.91 9.17 22.70
N ILE A 71 10.35 8.29 21.85
CA ILE A 71 10.72 6.87 21.79
C ILE A 71 11.35 6.60 20.43
N ASP A 72 12.59 6.10 20.43
CA ASP A 72 13.28 5.65 19.21
C ASP A 72 14.15 4.43 19.53
N LEU A 73 13.73 3.25 19.07
CA LEU A 73 14.41 1.98 19.26
C LEU A 73 15.12 1.48 17.99
N ARG A 74 15.26 2.31 16.94
CA ARG A 74 15.84 1.90 15.64
C ARG A 74 17.25 1.30 15.77
N GLY A 75 18.05 1.78 16.72
CA GLY A 75 19.40 1.27 16.97
C GLY A 75 19.48 -0.01 17.79
N MET A 76 18.34 -0.61 18.15
CA MET A 76 18.31 -1.84 18.91
C MET A 76 18.59 -3.06 18.02
N LYS A 77 19.45 -3.96 18.50
CA LYS A 77 19.65 -5.30 17.92
C LYS A 77 19.27 -6.35 18.96
N ILE A 78 18.39 -7.29 18.61
CA ILE A 78 17.85 -8.28 19.54
C ILE A 78 18.29 -9.71 19.19
N TYR A 79 18.77 -10.47 20.17
CA TYR A 79 19.27 -11.83 19.92
C TYR A 79 19.06 -12.80 21.09
N ILE A 80 18.33 -13.90 20.86
CA ILE A 80 18.13 -14.98 21.85
C ILE A 80 17.64 -14.44 23.22
N ASN A 81 16.76 -13.44 23.22
CA ASN A 81 16.08 -13.03 24.44
C ASN A 81 14.90 -13.97 24.72
N THR A 82 14.53 -14.12 25.99
CA THR A 82 13.38 -14.95 26.37
C THR A 82 12.53 -14.30 27.44
N ALA A 83 11.22 -14.37 27.30
CA ALA A 83 10.25 -14.05 28.35
C ALA A 83 9.44 -15.30 28.69
N ASP A 84 9.05 -15.46 29.96
CA ASP A 84 8.14 -16.53 30.37
C ASP A 84 6.71 -16.31 29.86
N LYS A 85 6.33 -15.06 29.56
CA LYS A 85 5.01 -14.66 29.06
C LYS A 85 5.10 -14.17 27.62
N TYR A 86 5.07 -12.86 27.40
CA TYR A 86 4.98 -12.23 26.09
C TYR A 86 6.13 -11.26 25.86
N GLY A 87 6.48 -11.04 24.60
CA GLY A 87 7.57 -10.19 24.14
C GLY A 87 8.90 -10.83 24.49
N GLN A 88 9.34 -11.82 23.72
CA GLN A 88 10.63 -12.49 23.95
C GLN A 88 11.77 -11.48 24.00
N SER A 89 11.70 -10.43 23.17
CA SER A 89 12.68 -9.35 23.13
C SER A 89 12.11 -8.03 23.63
N LEU A 90 10.93 -7.60 23.18
CA LEU A 90 10.27 -6.35 23.57
C LEU A 90 8.82 -6.61 23.93
N TYR A 91 8.37 -6.08 25.07
CA TYR A 91 6.96 -5.94 25.39
C TYR A 91 6.59 -4.48 25.65
N VAL A 92 5.54 -3.99 24.99
CA VAL A 92 5.05 -2.61 25.15
C VAL A 92 3.64 -2.59 25.74
N ALA A 93 3.48 -1.92 26.89
CA ALA A 93 2.18 -1.62 27.50
C ALA A 93 1.96 -0.11 27.49
N MET A 94 1.30 0.38 26.44
CA MET A 94 1.01 1.81 26.26
C MET A 94 -0.28 2.01 25.47
N LYS A 95 -1.12 2.96 25.90
CA LYS A 95 -2.39 3.30 25.24
C LYS A 95 -2.22 3.60 23.74
N ASP A 96 -1.20 4.39 23.39
CA ASP A 96 -0.93 4.85 22.03
C ASP A 96 0.05 3.94 21.25
N VAL A 97 0.26 2.67 21.66
CA VAL A 97 1.23 1.78 21.00
C VAL A 97 0.94 1.59 19.51
N VAL A 98 -0.34 1.50 19.11
CA VAL A 98 -0.74 1.41 17.70
C VAL A 98 -0.31 2.66 16.93
N ARG A 99 -0.49 3.85 17.51
CA ARG A 99 -0.06 5.11 16.88
C ARG A 99 1.45 5.18 16.75
N LEU A 100 2.20 4.70 17.75
CA LEU A 100 3.66 4.62 17.67
C LEU A 100 4.12 3.60 16.61
N CYS A 101 3.47 2.43 16.55
CA CYS A 101 3.71 1.42 15.52
C CYS A 101 3.50 1.99 14.11
N GLN A 102 2.42 2.75 13.91
CA GLN A 102 2.07 3.35 12.61
C GLN A 102 2.83 4.64 12.30
N TYR A 103 3.58 5.19 13.26
CA TYR A 103 4.38 6.39 13.02
C TYR A 103 5.68 6.04 12.29
N GLY A 104 6.00 6.85 11.28
CA GLY A 104 7.07 6.52 10.35
C GLY A 104 6.63 5.44 9.36
N THR A 105 7.55 4.52 9.03
CA THR A 105 7.28 3.42 8.08
C THR A 105 7.46 2.06 8.74
N GLN A 106 6.43 1.19 8.67
CA GLN A 106 6.49 -0.22 9.10
C GLN A 106 7.13 -0.42 10.49
N GLY A 107 6.73 0.39 11.48
CA GLY A 107 7.16 0.23 12.86
C GLY A 107 8.60 0.62 13.13
N GLU A 108 9.23 1.42 12.26
CA GLU A 108 10.66 1.75 12.33
C GLU A 108 11.13 2.12 13.74
N TYR A 109 10.36 2.90 14.50
CA TYR A 109 10.71 3.37 15.84
C TYR A 109 10.72 2.29 16.93
N LEU A 110 10.22 1.08 16.65
CA LEU A 110 10.14 -0.04 17.60
C LEU A 110 10.88 -1.29 17.14
N LYS A 111 11.07 -1.44 15.82
CA LYS A 111 11.45 -2.70 15.18
C LYS A 111 12.92 -3.11 15.40
N GLY A 112 13.85 -2.16 15.47
CA GLY A 112 15.28 -2.47 15.55
C GLY A 112 15.74 -3.30 14.35
N ASP A 113 16.37 -4.45 14.58
CA ASP A 113 16.79 -5.43 13.56
C ASP A 113 15.74 -6.52 13.25
N TYR A 114 14.52 -6.41 13.78
CA TYR A 114 13.42 -7.29 13.42
C TYR A 114 13.05 -7.14 11.93
N THR A 115 12.74 -8.24 11.25
CA THR A 115 12.37 -8.26 9.82
C THR A 115 11.01 -8.90 9.64
N ASP A 116 10.07 -8.17 9.03
CA ASP A 116 8.69 -8.65 8.80
C ASP A 116 8.68 -9.93 7.97
N GLY A 117 7.75 -10.83 8.28
CA GLY A 117 7.65 -12.15 7.67
C GLY A 117 8.82 -13.12 7.93
N THR A 118 9.92 -12.67 8.54
CA THR A 118 11.13 -13.48 8.77
C THR A 118 11.40 -13.71 10.25
N SER A 119 11.36 -12.66 11.07
CA SER A 119 11.59 -12.73 12.50
C SER A 119 10.41 -13.38 13.23
N ASN A 120 10.65 -13.90 14.44
CA ASN A 120 9.60 -14.52 15.24
C ASN A 120 8.63 -13.45 15.75
N LYS A 121 7.35 -13.53 15.39
CA LYS A 121 6.30 -12.58 15.80
C LYS A 121 6.19 -12.37 17.32
N ASN A 122 6.61 -13.35 18.12
CA ASN A 122 6.60 -13.24 19.58
C ASN A 122 7.80 -12.45 20.13
N ASP A 123 8.78 -12.04 19.30
CA ASP A 123 9.88 -11.19 19.74
C ASP A 123 9.40 -9.80 20.15
N LEU A 124 8.49 -9.23 19.37
CA LEU A 124 7.97 -7.87 19.56
C LEU A 124 6.47 -7.93 19.75
N GLU A 125 6.03 -7.79 21.00
CA GLU A 125 4.62 -7.90 21.38
C GLU A 125 4.18 -6.68 22.21
N GLY A 126 2.88 -6.44 22.28
CA GLY A 126 2.36 -5.37 23.12
C GLY A 126 0.85 -5.28 23.13
N ILE A 127 0.37 -4.32 23.91
CA ILE A 127 -1.05 -4.11 24.15
C ILE A 127 -1.38 -2.60 24.20
N PRO A 128 -2.42 -2.14 23.47
CA PRO A 128 -2.86 -0.73 23.47
C PRO A 128 -3.60 -0.38 24.77
N MET A 129 -2.86 -0.37 25.87
CA MET A 129 -3.38 -0.22 27.22
C MET A 129 -2.43 0.64 28.04
N ASP A 130 -2.96 1.64 28.75
CA ASP A 130 -2.17 2.44 29.68
C ASP A 130 -1.55 1.54 30.78
N LEU A 131 -0.31 1.83 31.16
CA LEU A 131 0.44 1.01 32.11
C LEU A 131 -0.31 0.81 33.45
N SER A 132 -1.02 1.84 33.93
CA SER A 132 -1.81 1.72 35.17
C SER A 132 -2.93 0.68 35.04
N THR A 133 -3.57 0.62 33.88
CA THR A 133 -4.62 -0.37 33.59
C THR A 133 -4.01 -1.74 33.42
N PHE A 134 -2.89 -1.85 32.68
CA PHE A 134 -2.14 -3.10 32.51
C PHE A 134 -1.79 -3.72 33.87
N ASN A 135 -1.20 -2.94 34.78
CA ASN A 135 -0.80 -3.42 36.12
C ASN A 135 -1.97 -3.89 37.00
N SER A 136 -3.21 -3.51 36.66
CA SER A 136 -4.42 -3.94 37.37
C SER A 136 -5.23 -5.01 36.62
N SER A 137 -4.80 -5.39 35.42
CA SER A 137 -5.54 -6.29 34.53
C SER A 137 -5.30 -7.76 34.85
N SER A 138 -6.30 -8.60 34.56
CA SER A 138 -6.19 -10.04 34.72
C SER A 138 -5.44 -10.68 33.53
N PRO A 139 -4.98 -11.94 33.67
CA PRO A 139 -4.41 -12.70 32.56
C PRO A 139 -5.30 -12.74 31.32
N GLN A 140 -6.60 -12.97 31.49
CA GLN A 140 -7.56 -13.06 30.39
C GLN A 140 -7.68 -11.74 29.61
N THR A 141 -7.52 -10.60 30.29
CA THR A 141 -7.51 -9.29 29.64
C THR A 141 -6.23 -9.09 28.84
N ILE A 142 -5.09 -9.53 29.37
CA ILE A 142 -3.78 -9.35 28.73
C ILE A 142 -3.50 -10.38 27.62
N GLU A 143 -4.22 -11.51 27.60
CA GLU A 143 -4.24 -12.45 26.46
C GLU A 143 -4.68 -11.79 25.13
N GLN A 144 -5.27 -10.60 25.17
CA GLN A 144 -5.61 -9.81 23.98
C GLN A 144 -4.41 -9.08 23.35
N GLN A 145 -3.23 -9.16 23.95
CA GLN A 145 -1.99 -8.63 23.37
C GLN A 145 -1.76 -9.18 21.96
N GLN A 146 -1.03 -8.43 21.13
CA GLN A 146 -0.72 -8.84 19.76
C GLN A 146 0.76 -8.62 19.44
N PRO A 147 1.31 -9.39 18.49
CA PRO A 147 2.54 -9.02 17.80
C PRO A 147 2.45 -7.59 17.26
N LEU A 148 3.47 -6.78 17.53
CA LEU A 148 3.49 -5.39 17.11
C LEU A 148 3.52 -5.25 15.58
N GLU A 149 4.01 -6.26 14.86
CA GLU A 149 3.94 -6.35 13.39
C GLU A 149 2.53 -6.16 12.84
N LEU A 150 1.52 -6.70 13.54
CA LEU A 150 0.12 -6.54 13.15
C LEU A 150 -0.39 -5.10 13.37
N MET A 151 0.30 -4.30 14.18
CA MET A 151 -0.11 -2.94 14.53
C MET A 151 0.52 -1.88 13.64
N TRP A 152 1.73 -2.10 13.08
CA TRP A 152 2.39 -1.15 12.18
C TRP A 152 2.15 -1.37 10.69
N GLY A 153 1.43 -2.44 10.32
CA GLY A 153 0.94 -2.62 8.96
C GLY A 153 -0.03 -1.49 8.57
N ILE A 154 0.38 -0.62 7.65
CA ILE A 154 -0.55 0.33 7.04
C ILE A 154 -1.32 -0.42 5.96
N LEU A 155 -2.58 -0.74 6.25
CA LEU A 155 -3.45 -1.39 5.28
C LEU A 155 -3.93 -0.36 4.24
N GLY A 156 -3.63 -0.66 2.97
CA GLY A 156 -4.08 0.14 1.85
C GLY A 156 -5.60 0.05 1.70
N ILE A 157 -6.22 1.12 1.21
CA ILE A 157 -7.65 1.12 0.86
C ILE A 157 -7.73 1.33 -0.64
N LEU A 158 -8.26 0.33 -1.36
CA LEU A 158 -8.48 0.44 -2.79
C LEU A 158 -9.92 0.87 -3.06
N LYS A 159 -10.10 1.92 -3.85
CA LYS A 159 -11.41 2.49 -4.18
C LYS A 159 -11.83 2.15 -5.60
N SER A 160 -10.91 2.30 -6.55
CA SER A 160 -11.15 1.99 -7.96
C SER A 160 -9.90 1.41 -8.61
N ALA A 161 -10.11 0.61 -9.65
CA ALA A 161 -9.04 0.03 -10.43
C ALA A 161 -9.45 -0.03 -11.91
N GLN A 162 -8.61 0.50 -12.77
CA GLN A 162 -8.80 0.56 -14.21
C GLN A 162 -7.58 0.01 -14.93
N VAL A 163 -7.81 -0.66 -16.06
CA VAL A 163 -6.75 -1.04 -17.00
C VAL A 163 -7.08 -0.53 -18.39
N ALA A 164 -6.15 0.22 -18.98
CA ALA A 164 -6.17 0.57 -20.38
C ALA A 164 -5.47 -0.52 -21.20
N VAL A 165 -6.17 -1.03 -22.22
CA VAL A 165 -5.73 -2.08 -23.14
C VAL A 165 -5.60 -1.47 -24.53
N ASN A 166 -4.38 -1.28 -25.01
CA ASN A 166 -4.13 -0.92 -26.40
C ASN A 166 -4.12 -2.19 -27.26
N VAL A 167 -5.20 -2.41 -28.02
CA VAL A 167 -5.38 -3.60 -28.86
C VAL A 167 -4.68 -3.50 -30.22
N SER A 168 -4.27 -2.29 -30.62
CA SER A 168 -3.58 -2.03 -31.89
C SER A 168 -2.07 -2.28 -31.81
N ASN A 169 -1.49 -2.23 -30.61
CA ASN A 169 -0.06 -2.48 -30.39
C ASN A 169 0.24 -3.98 -30.20
N PRO A 170 1.04 -4.62 -31.07
CA PRO A 170 1.36 -6.06 -30.97
C PRO A 170 2.17 -6.44 -29.71
N ASN A 171 2.85 -5.49 -29.07
CA ASN A 171 3.53 -5.69 -27.78
C ASN A 171 2.57 -5.59 -26.58
N GLY A 172 1.36 -5.06 -26.80
CA GLY A 172 0.23 -5.26 -25.90
C GLY A 172 0.40 -4.67 -24.50
N LYS A 173 0.85 -3.41 -24.40
CA LYS A 173 1.08 -2.75 -23.12
C LYS A 173 -0.24 -2.48 -22.40
N LEU A 174 -0.35 -3.01 -21.19
CA LEU A 174 -1.41 -2.71 -20.24
C LEU A 174 -0.96 -1.57 -19.35
N THR A 175 -1.82 -0.56 -19.15
CA THR A 175 -1.58 0.52 -18.19
C THR A 175 -2.66 0.49 -17.13
N PHE A 176 -2.27 0.20 -15.90
CA PHE A 176 -3.17 0.14 -14.75
C PHE A 176 -3.18 1.48 -14.03
N ASN A 177 -4.37 1.95 -13.68
CA ASN A 177 -4.60 3.13 -12.86
C ASN A 177 -5.48 2.74 -11.67
N LEU A 178 -4.97 2.95 -10.47
CA LEU A 178 -5.66 2.67 -9.22
C LEU A 178 -5.90 3.98 -8.47
N GLU A 179 -7.04 4.09 -7.81
CA GLU A 179 -7.29 5.18 -6.86
C GLU A 179 -7.60 4.58 -5.49
N GLY A 180 -7.07 5.22 -4.45
CA GLY A 180 -7.17 4.70 -3.10
C GLY A 180 -6.51 5.59 -2.07
N GLN A 181 -6.28 5.04 -0.88
CA GLN A 181 -5.65 5.73 0.23
C GLN A 181 -4.63 4.80 0.89
N ARG A 182 -3.69 5.39 1.65
CA ARG A 182 -2.70 4.66 2.44
C ARG A 182 -1.84 3.71 1.61
N MET A 183 -1.53 4.09 0.37
CA MET A 183 -0.63 3.36 -0.52
C MET A 183 0.80 3.88 -0.30
N ILE A 184 1.76 2.98 -0.06
CA ILE A 184 3.14 3.38 0.27
C ILE A 184 4.06 3.26 -0.96
N PRO A 185 4.71 4.36 -1.41
CA PRO A 185 5.64 4.32 -2.52
C PRO A 185 6.78 3.32 -2.31
N GLY A 186 7.07 2.53 -3.35
CA GLY A 186 8.11 1.49 -3.31
C GLY A 186 7.75 0.22 -2.54
N GLN A 187 6.57 0.17 -1.90
CA GLN A 187 6.10 -0.97 -1.11
C GLN A 187 4.75 -1.51 -1.57
N LEU A 188 3.97 -0.70 -2.31
CA LEU A 188 2.68 -1.12 -2.82
C LEU A 188 2.82 -2.31 -3.78
N ASN A 189 2.07 -3.35 -3.50
CA ASN A 189 1.84 -4.53 -4.31
C ASN A 189 0.36 -4.60 -4.69
N VAL A 190 0.09 -5.18 -5.84
CA VAL A 190 -1.25 -5.38 -6.40
C VAL A 190 -1.40 -6.86 -6.69
N LYS A 191 -2.47 -7.47 -6.17
CA LYS A 191 -2.88 -8.81 -6.53
C LYS A 191 -4.10 -8.73 -7.45
N ILE A 192 -3.98 -9.35 -8.61
CA ILE A 192 -5.01 -9.44 -9.66
C ILE A 192 -5.41 -10.91 -9.78
N PHE A 193 -6.71 -11.18 -9.87
CA PHE A 193 -7.23 -12.54 -9.98
C PHE A 193 -8.58 -12.58 -10.72
N GLU A 194 -8.94 -13.74 -11.26
CA GLU A 194 -10.25 -13.97 -11.85
C GLU A 194 -11.33 -14.00 -10.76
N LEU A 195 -12.26 -13.06 -10.79
CA LEU A 195 -13.33 -12.95 -9.81
C LEU A 195 -14.50 -13.89 -10.16
N ARG A 196 -14.89 -13.92 -11.43
CA ARG A 196 -15.95 -14.78 -11.99
C ARG A 196 -15.98 -14.74 -13.52
N ASP A 197 -16.74 -15.64 -14.11
CA ASP A 197 -17.16 -15.54 -15.51
C ASP A 197 -18.18 -14.40 -15.70
N LYS A 198 -18.14 -13.77 -16.88
CA LYS A 198 -19.17 -12.84 -17.33
C LYS A 198 -20.45 -13.59 -17.68
N THR A 199 -21.59 -12.96 -17.44
CA THR A 199 -22.87 -13.47 -17.94
C THR A 199 -23.01 -13.21 -19.43
N GLN A 200 -23.88 -13.95 -20.12
CA GLN A 200 -24.15 -13.70 -21.54
C GLN A 200 -24.69 -12.27 -21.77
N GLU A 201 -25.47 -11.73 -20.83
CA GLU A 201 -26.00 -10.36 -20.90
C GLU A 201 -24.88 -9.31 -20.84
N GLU A 202 -23.88 -9.52 -19.97
CA GLU A 202 -22.68 -8.65 -19.90
C GLU A 202 -21.87 -8.71 -21.20
N ILE A 203 -21.68 -9.92 -21.76
CA ILE A 203 -20.96 -10.10 -23.03
C ILE A 203 -21.71 -9.42 -24.18
N ASP A 204 -23.03 -9.59 -24.26
CA ASP A 204 -23.86 -8.98 -25.30
C ASP A 204 -23.87 -7.45 -25.19
N GLN A 205 -23.83 -6.91 -23.97
CA GLN A 205 -23.75 -5.48 -23.72
C GLN A 205 -22.37 -4.91 -24.13
N ASP A 206 -21.28 -5.57 -23.73
CA ASP A 206 -19.92 -5.18 -24.12
C ASP A 206 -19.76 -5.17 -25.65
N GLN A 207 -20.32 -6.18 -26.33
CA GLN A 207 -20.27 -6.26 -27.79
C GLN A 207 -21.05 -5.11 -28.44
N LYS A 208 -22.23 -4.76 -27.92
CA LYS A 208 -22.99 -3.61 -28.40
C LYS A 208 -22.25 -2.29 -28.21
N GLU A 209 -21.57 -2.12 -27.08
CA GLU A 209 -20.78 -0.91 -26.83
C GLU A 209 -19.55 -0.81 -27.74
N MET A 210 -18.86 -1.93 -27.99
CA MET A 210 -17.77 -2.00 -28.97
C MET A 210 -18.27 -1.67 -30.39
N ASP A 211 -19.37 -2.30 -30.82
CA ASP A 211 -19.96 -2.06 -32.14
C ASP A 211 -20.42 -0.60 -32.28
N TYR A 212 -20.99 0.00 -31.23
CA TYR A 212 -21.39 1.40 -31.22
C TYR A 212 -20.20 2.35 -31.33
N LYS A 213 -19.11 2.11 -30.57
CA LYS A 213 -17.88 2.92 -30.65
C LYS A 213 -17.24 2.82 -32.04
N TYR A 214 -17.13 1.61 -32.59
CA TYR A 214 -16.61 1.38 -33.94
C TYR A 214 -17.44 2.10 -35.01
N ASN A 215 -18.77 2.00 -34.94
CA ASN A 215 -19.66 2.68 -35.88
C ASN A 215 -19.62 4.20 -35.74
N LYS A 216 -19.49 4.73 -34.51
CA LYS A 216 -19.34 6.17 -34.27
C LYS A 216 -18.02 6.71 -34.81
N ASN A 217 -16.92 5.99 -34.65
CA ASN A 217 -15.62 6.36 -35.20
C ASN A 217 -15.66 6.37 -36.74
N ASN A 218 -16.29 5.37 -37.37
CA ASN A 218 -16.54 5.36 -38.82
C ASN A 218 -17.51 6.45 -39.29
N LEU A 219 -18.45 6.89 -38.45
CA LEU A 219 -19.36 7.99 -38.80
C LEU A 219 -18.65 9.36 -38.69
N ASN A 220 -17.71 9.49 -37.75
CA ASN A 220 -16.89 10.69 -37.56
C ASN A 220 -15.86 10.84 -38.70
N SER A 221 -15.33 9.75 -39.27
CA SER A 221 -14.50 9.81 -40.48
C SER A 221 -15.27 10.22 -41.75
N LEU A 222 -16.60 10.23 -41.70
CA LEU A 222 -17.49 10.64 -42.79
C LEU A 222 -18.15 12.01 -42.59
N LYS A 223 -17.94 12.69 -41.45
CA LYS A 223 -18.52 14.02 -41.17
C LYS A 223 -17.66 14.88 -40.24
N GLY A 224 -16.89 15.81 -40.81
CA GLY A 224 -16.66 17.13 -40.18
C GLY A 224 -17.65 18.11 -40.81
N ILE A 225 -18.61 18.75 -40.12
CA ILE A 225 -18.52 19.56 -38.91
C ILE A 225 -19.83 19.37 -38.10
N SER A 226 -19.74 19.15 -36.78
CA SER A 226 -20.59 19.79 -35.77
C SER A 226 -20.33 19.18 -34.40
N GLN A 227 -19.72 19.97 -33.52
CA GLN A 227 -19.60 19.68 -32.09
C GLN A 227 -20.99 19.52 -31.46
N GLN A 228 -21.16 18.49 -30.64
CA GLN A 228 -22.10 18.52 -29.52
C GLN A 228 -21.65 17.54 -28.43
N THR A 229 -21.07 18.12 -27.38
CA THR A 229 -20.85 17.50 -26.08
C THR A 229 -22.20 17.12 -25.48
N ILE A 230 -22.38 15.83 -25.15
CA ILE A 230 -23.53 15.35 -24.38
C ILE A 230 -22.99 14.77 -23.08
N ILE A 231 -23.33 15.46 -21.98
CA ILE A 231 -23.10 15.05 -20.59
C ILE A 231 -24.34 14.30 -20.11
N ILE A 232 -24.20 13.09 -19.55
CA ILE A 232 -25.21 12.45 -18.67
C ILE A 232 -24.48 11.51 -17.66
N PRO A 233 -25.08 11.12 -16.52
CA PRO A 233 -25.12 11.84 -15.25
C PRO A 233 -24.34 11.13 -14.11
N LYS A 234 -23.81 11.92 -13.17
CA LYS A 234 -23.32 11.42 -11.87
C LYS A 234 -24.50 11.11 -10.93
N HIS A 235 -24.55 9.87 -10.45
CA HIS A 235 -25.26 9.44 -9.24
C HIS A 235 -24.26 8.62 -8.42
N GLN A 236 -24.17 8.64 -7.09
CA GLN A 236 -24.76 9.45 -6.03
C GLN A 236 -23.84 9.21 -4.81
N THR A 237 -23.59 10.24 -4.01
CA THR A 237 -22.80 10.18 -2.77
C THR A 237 -23.45 9.28 -1.72
N GLU A 238 -22.71 8.30 -1.20
CA GLU A 238 -23.04 7.62 0.05
C GLU A 238 -22.08 8.04 1.18
N ASN A 239 -22.67 8.10 2.37
CA ASN A 239 -22.19 8.76 3.57
C ASN A 239 -20.85 8.23 4.08
N GLN A 240 -19.94 9.14 4.40
CA GLN A 240 -18.81 8.89 5.29
C GLN A 240 -19.34 8.64 6.72
N GLN A 241 -19.45 7.38 7.11
CA GLN A 241 -19.41 6.99 8.51
C GLN A 241 -18.01 6.47 8.81
N GLN A 242 -17.33 7.12 9.76
CA GLN A 242 -16.10 6.65 10.37
C GLN A 242 -16.35 5.29 11.02
N ILE A 243 -15.84 4.22 10.41
CA ILE A 243 -15.85 2.88 11.01
C ILE A 243 -14.56 2.75 11.83
N PHE A 244 -14.72 2.55 13.14
CA PHE A 244 -13.67 2.08 14.02
C PHE A 244 -13.34 0.63 13.65
N ILE A 245 -12.12 0.39 13.18
CA ILE A 245 -11.60 -0.96 12.92
C ILE A 245 -11.41 -1.64 14.27
N ASN A 246 -12.22 -2.67 14.54
CA ASN A 246 -12.13 -3.48 15.75
C ASN A 246 -10.99 -4.49 15.55
N SER A 247 -9.83 -4.22 16.14
CA SER A 247 -8.55 -4.90 15.89
C SER A 247 -8.41 -6.28 16.56
N ASN A 248 -9.43 -7.13 16.48
CA ASN A 248 -9.39 -8.51 16.97
C ASN A 248 -9.50 -9.48 15.79
N LEU A 249 -8.40 -9.69 15.06
CA LEU A 249 -8.33 -10.71 14.01
C LEU A 249 -7.13 -11.63 14.25
N ILE A 250 -7.42 -12.77 14.87
CA ILE A 250 -6.60 -13.98 14.70
C ILE A 250 -6.89 -14.46 13.27
N ILE A 251 -6.01 -14.12 12.34
CA ILE A 251 -6.13 -14.52 10.93
C ILE A 251 -5.84 -16.03 10.83
N GLU A 252 -6.89 -16.84 10.87
CA GLU A 252 -6.85 -18.18 10.28
C GLU A 252 -6.74 -17.99 8.77
N LYS A 253 -5.53 -18.13 8.21
CA LYS A 253 -5.27 -18.15 6.75
C LYS A 253 -6.23 -19.15 6.07
N LYS A 254 -7.35 -18.67 5.55
CA LYS A 254 -8.14 -19.39 4.56
C LYS A 254 -7.61 -18.93 3.21
N LEU A 255 -6.59 -19.65 2.75
CA LEU A 255 -6.01 -19.45 1.43
C LEU A 255 -7.09 -19.74 0.37
N HIS A 256 -7.87 -18.72 -0.01
CA HIS A 256 -8.59 -18.75 -1.27
C HIS A 256 -7.53 -18.62 -2.36
N ASN A 257 -7.18 -19.76 -2.94
CA ASN A 257 -6.29 -19.85 -4.08
C ASN A 257 -7.17 -19.62 -5.31
N TYR A 258 -7.30 -18.37 -5.77
CA TYR A 258 -7.96 -18.12 -7.05
C TYR A 258 -7.04 -18.66 -8.16
N ASP A 259 -7.61 -19.37 -9.13
CA ASP A 259 -6.84 -19.77 -10.32
C ASP A 259 -6.34 -18.49 -11.03
N ASN A 260 -5.09 -18.50 -11.51
CA ASN A 260 -4.46 -17.39 -12.26
C ASN A 260 -4.21 -16.08 -11.46
N GLU A 261 -3.83 -16.18 -10.18
CA GLU A 261 -3.34 -15.03 -9.41
C GLU A 261 -2.05 -14.43 -9.98
N ILE A 262 -2.03 -13.11 -10.13
CA ILE A 262 -0.85 -12.32 -10.50
C ILE A 262 -0.55 -11.33 -9.38
N ILE A 263 0.69 -11.30 -8.91
CA ILE A 263 1.17 -10.29 -7.95
C ILE A 263 2.18 -9.40 -8.66
N TYR A 264 1.92 -8.09 -8.65
CA TYR A 264 2.80 -7.07 -9.18
C TYR A 264 3.22 -6.09 -8.06
N PRO A 265 4.49 -5.67 -7.99
CA PRO A 265 5.60 -6.15 -8.80
C PRO A 265 5.98 -7.61 -8.46
N PRO A 266 6.50 -8.40 -9.42
CA PRO A 266 7.12 -9.70 -9.12
C PRO A 266 8.32 -9.57 -8.19
N GLU A 267 8.59 -10.62 -7.42
CA GLU A 267 9.65 -10.67 -6.40
C GLU A 267 11.07 -10.77 -7.00
N ASP A 268 11.19 -10.84 -8.32
CA ASP A 268 12.46 -10.93 -9.05
C ASP A 268 13.28 -9.63 -9.00
N GLY A 269 12.67 -8.52 -8.55
CA GLY A 269 13.31 -7.21 -8.44
C GLY A 269 13.63 -6.54 -9.78
N LEU A 270 13.16 -7.10 -10.90
CA LEU A 270 13.40 -6.57 -12.26
C LEU A 270 12.30 -5.62 -12.72
N SER A 271 11.16 -5.66 -12.04
CA SER A 271 9.97 -4.89 -12.37
C SER A 271 10.05 -3.46 -11.82
N ILE A 272 9.43 -2.53 -12.54
CA ILE A 272 9.35 -1.13 -12.14
C ILE A 272 8.36 -1.03 -10.97
N PRO A 273 8.72 -0.39 -9.84
CA PRO A 273 7.80 -0.17 -8.74
C PRO A 273 6.57 0.64 -9.19
N ILE A 274 5.43 0.38 -8.54
CA ILE A 274 4.21 1.13 -8.79
C ILE A 274 4.44 2.60 -8.46
N GLN A 275 4.15 3.48 -9.42
CA GLN A 275 4.27 4.93 -9.25
C GLN A 275 3.06 5.44 -8.49
N ILE A 276 3.25 6.30 -7.50
CA ILE A 276 2.17 6.81 -6.66
C ILE A 276 2.25 8.34 -6.60
N GLU A 277 1.12 8.97 -6.90
CA GLU A 277 0.91 10.42 -6.77
C GLU A 277 -0.02 10.69 -5.57
N GLY A 278 0.32 11.70 -4.77
CA GLY A 278 -0.42 12.09 -3.57
C GLY A 278 0.22 11.63 -2.26
N GLU A 279 -0.23 12.22 -1.15
CA GLU A 279 0.26 11.92 0.19
C GLU A 279 -0.48 10.72 0.79
N THR A 280 0.17 9.96 1.67
CA THR A 280 -0.41 8.75 2.30
C THR A 280 -1.67 9.01 3.13
N GLN A 281 -1.85 10.25 3.60
CA GLN A 281 -3.02 10.68 4.38
C GLN A 281 -4.17 11.18 3.50
N SER A 282 -3.96 11.34 2.19
CA SER A 282 -4.96 11.80 1.23
C SER A 282 -5.36 10.70 0.25
N GLU A 283 -6.29 11.02 -0.65
CA GLU A 283 -6.50 10.21 -1.85
C GLU A 283 -5.20 10.19 -2.67
N GLN A 284 -4.86 9.02 -3.20
CA GLN A 284 -3.65 8.77 -3.98
C GLN A 284 -4.04 8.09 -5.30
N LYS A 285 -3.24 8.34 -6.33
CA LYS A 285 -3.32 7.64 -7.62
C LYS A 285 -2.09 6.78 -7.79
N ALA A 286 -2.27 5.52 -8.16
CA ALA A 286 -1.18 4.60 -8.40
C ALA A 286 -1.22 4.07 -9.84
N THR A 287 -0.08 4.11 -10.53
CA THR A 287 0.02 3.71 -11.94
C THR A 287 1.17 2.73 -12.14
N PHE A 288 0.92 1.67 -12.90
CA PHE A 288 1.95 0.72 -13.32
C PHE A 288 1.62 0.10 -14.68
N GLY A 289 2.64 -0.41 -15.35
CA GLY A 289 2.52 -1.03 -16.66
C GLY A 289 2.89 -2.51 -16.63
N MET A 290 2.16 -3.31 -17.40
CA MET A 290 2.53 -4.69 -17.70
C MET A 290 2.60 -4.88 -19.21
N ASN A 291 3.53 -5.73 -19.66
CA ASN A 291 3.58 -6.16 -21.05
C ASN A 291 2.63 -7.34 -21.28
N GLU A 292 2.22 -7.55 -22.53
CA GLU A 292 1.42 -8.69 -22.98
C GLU A 292 0.00 -8.77 -22.40
N TYR A 293 -0.99 -8.21 -23.08
CA TYR A 293 -2.41 -8.31 -22.66
C TYR A 293 -3.03 -9.72 -22.78
N LYS A 294 -2.34 -10.72 -23.35
CA LYS A 294 -2.93 -12.03 -23.70
C LYS A 294 -3.43 -12.84 -22.50
N TRP A 295 -2.87 -12.62 -21.31
CA TRP A 295 -3.36 -13.25 -20.08
C TRP A 295 -4.71 -12.67 -19.62
N LEU A 296 -5.04 -11.45 -20.04
CA LEU A 296 -6.26 -10.75 -19.66
C LEU A 296 -7.42 -11.16 -20.59
N ASN A 297 -8.19 -12.17 -20.21
CA ASN A 297 -9.39 -12.60 -20.94
C ASN A 297 -10.62 -11.74 -20.57
N PHE A 298 -10.51 -10.42 -20.72
CA PHE A 298 -11.56 -9.48 -20.31
C PHE A 298 -12.88 -9.63 -21.10
N LYS A 299 -12.88 -10.35 -22.23
CA LYS A 299 -14.10 -10.65 -23.00
C LYS A 299 -15.00 -11.67 -22.30
N GLN A 300 -14.45 -12.54 -21.46
CA GLN A 300 -15.19 -13.62 -20.82
C GLN A 300 -15.13 -13.57 -19.30
N LYS A 301 -14.16 -12.85 -18.72
CA LYS A 301 -13.88 -12.86 -17.29
C LYS A 301 -14.03 -11.47 -16.68
N VAL A 302 -14.48 -11.46 -15.43
CA VAL A 302 -14.41 -10.30 -14.54
C VAL A 302 -13.22 -10.51 -13.62
N TYR A 303 -12.38 -9.49 -13.46
CA TYR A 303 -11.19 -9.55 -12.63
C TYR A 303 -11.36 -8.71 -11.36
N GLY A 304 -10.83 -9.21 -10.25
CA GLY A 304 -10.75 -8.53 -8.97
C GLY A 304 -9.34 -8.07 -8.67
N ILE A 305 -9.23 -6.95 -7.96
CA ILE A 305 -7.97 -6.38 -7.49
C ILE A 305 -8.05 -6.09 -5.99
N VAL A 306 -6.95 -6.41 -5.31
CA VAL A 306 -6.63 -6.01 -3.93
C VAL A 306 -5.18 -5.52 -3.86
N ILE A 307 -4.86 -4.69 -2.88
CA ILE A 307 -3.54 -4.07 -2.71
C ILE A 307 -2.92 -4.47 -1.37
N SER A 308 -1.60 -4.35 -1.28
CA SER A 308 -0.86 -4.63 -0.04
C SER A 308 0.41 -3.78 0.02
N ASN A 309 0.70 -3.20 1.18
CA ASN A 309 1.98 -2.49 1.41
C ASN A 309 3.06 -3.42 1.99
N ASP A 310 2.72 -4.63 2.40
CA ASP A 310 3.64 -5.57 3.06
C ASP A 310 3.75 -6.92 2.31
N ARG A 311 3.02 -7.07 1.20
CA ARG A 311 2.88 -8.29 0.38
C ARG A 311 2.28 -9.50 1.14
N ASN A 312 1.87 -9.32 2.39
CA ASN A 312 1.35 -10.36 3.27
C ASN A 312 -0.17 -10.22 3.45
N ILE A 313 -0.64 -9.02 3.79
CA ILE A 313 -2.06 -8.73 3.99
C ILE A 313 -2.56 -7.92 2.80
N TYR A 314 -3.51 -8.49 2.07
CA TYR A 314 -4.13 -7.85 0.91
C TYR A 314 -5.52 -7.34 1.25
N THR A 315 -5.75 -6.06 0.97
CA THR A 315 -6.98 -5.35 1.30
C THR A 315 -7.57 -4.68 0.07
N GLY A 316 -8.89 -4.52 0.06
CA GLY A 316 -9.61 -3.86 -1.01
C GLY A 316 -10.42 -2.67 -0.50
N LYS A 317 -11.73 -2.69 -0.75
CA LYS A 317 -12.68 -1.69 -0.28
C LYS A 317 -12.63 -1.58 1.25
N ASP A 318 -12.72 -0.34 1.74
CA ASP A 318 -12.71 0.00 3.16
C ASP A 318 -11.49 -0.52 3.95
N GLY A 319 -10.44 -0.99 3.27
CA GLY A 319 -9.27 -1.61 3.90
C GLY A 319 -9.54 -3.01 4.45
N LEU A 320 -10.61 -3.67 4.02
CA LEU A 320 -10.98 -5.02 4.44
C LEU A 320 -10.26 -6.07 3.61
N THR A 321 -9.96 -7.22 4.22
CA THR A 321 -9.48 -8.40 3.50
C THR A 321 -10.65 -9.16 2.85
N ILE A 322 -10.34 -9.96 1.82
CA ILE A 322 -11.34 -10.86 1.21
C ILE A 322 -11.78 -11.99 2.16
N GLU A 323 -10.99 -12.29 3.19
CA GLU A 323 -11.34 -13.26 4.24
C GLU A 323 -12.38 -12.67 5.21
N GLU A 324 -12.30 -11.37 5.47
CA GLU A 324 -13.28 -10.63 6.29
C GLU A 324 -14.57 -10.32 5.52
N ASN A 325 -14.45 -9.97 4.25
CA ASN A 325 -15.57 -9.60 3.39
C ASN A 325 -15.31 -10.04 1.95
N GLU A 326 -16.09 -11.00 1.47
CA GLU A 326 -16.04 -11.52 0.10
C GLU A 326 -16.23 -10.43 -0.98
N ASN A 327 -16.84 -9.29 -0.64
CA ASN A 327 -17.03 -8.15 -1.55
C ASN A 327 -15.94 -7.08 -1.42
N ALA A 328 -14.90 -7.30 -0.61
CA ALA A 328 -13.78 -6.38 -0.43
C ALA A 328 -13.00 -6.17 -1.72
N ALA A 329 -12.91 -7.18 -2.59
CA ALA A 329 -12.23 -7.03 -3.87
C ALA A 329 -12.84 -5.91 -4.72
N VAL A 330 -11.99 -5.09 -5.33
CA VAL A 330 -12.41 -4.06 -6.29
C VAL A 330 -12.45 -4.69 -7.67
N GLN A 331 -13.60 -4.62 -8.33
CA GLN A 331 -13.74 -5.08 -9.71
C GLN A 331 -12.93 -4.15 -10.63
N MET A 332 -12.07 -4.74 -11.45
CA MET A 332 -11.28 -3.99 -12.42
C MET A 332 -12.15 -3.57 -13.62
N GLU A 333 -12.13 -2.28 -13.93
CA GLU A 333 -12.72 -1.71 -15.14
C GLU A 333 -11.72 -1.75 -16.30
N VAL A 334 -12.20 -2.12 -17.49
CA VAL A 334 -11.35 -2.29 -18.69
C VAL A 334 -11.69 -1.21 -19.71
N ILE A 335 -10.68 -0.43 -20.10
CA ILE A 335 -10.78 0.63 -21.09
C ILE A 335 -10.01 0.18 -22.34
N ILE A 336 -10.65 0.18 -23.50
CA ILE A 336 -10.01 -0.18 -24.78
C ILE A 336 -9.53 1.12 -25.45
N GLU A 337 -8.24 1.19 -25.75
CA GLU A 337 -7.63 2.27 -26.53
C GLU A 337 -7.37 1.77 -27.97
N GLU A 338 -7.88 2.51 -28.95
CA GLU A 338 -7.55 2.34 -30.38
C GLU A 338 -6.81 3.61 -30.81
N GLU A 339 -5.68 3.48 -31.52
CA GLU A 339 -5.01 4.64 -32.11
C GLU A 339 -5.90 5.26 -33.20
N ASP A 340 -6.16 6.57 -33.10
CA ASP A 340 -6.62 7.35 -34.23
C ASP A 340 -5.51 7.27 -35.29
N VAL A 341 -5.84 6.75 -36.48
CA VAL A 341 -4.92 6.78 -37.61
C VAL A 341 -4.75 8.26 -37.97
N ASP A 342 -3.63 8.86 -37.57
CA ASP A 342 -3.22 10.16 -38.06
C ASP A 342 -3.16 10.08 -39.59
N ASP A 343 -4.10 10.78 -40.22
CA ASP A 343 -4.31 10.84 -41.66
C ASP A 343 -3.21 11.73 -42.29
N GLU A 344 -1.93 11.37 -42.11
CA GLU A 344 -0.84 11.88 -42.94
C GLU A 344 -0.84 11.13 -44.27
N SER A 345 -1.89 11.33 -45.06
CA SER A 345 -1.76 11.17 -46.50
C SER A 345 -1.13 12.45 -47.04
N GLU A 346 0.19 12.42 -47.24
CA GLU A 346 0.87 13.31 -48.17
C GLU A 346 0.17 13.17 -49.53
N ILE A 347 -0.71 14.13 -49.84
CA ILE A 347 -1.20 14.32 -51.20
C ILE A 347 -0.02 14.93 -51.98
N ASP A 348 0.73 14.07 -52.65
CA ASP A 348 1.57 14.46 -53.78
C ASP A 348 0.65 15.11 -54.83
N ASP A 349 0.73 16.43 -54.96
CA ASP A 349 0.02 17.23 -55.95
C ASP A 349 0.83 17.26 -57.26
N PRO A 350 0.42 16.55 -58.33
CA PRO A 350 1.13 16.55 -59.60
C PRO A 350 0.54 17.62 -60.53
N GLN A 351 0.44 18.87 -60.08
CA GLN A 351 0.12 20.01 -60.96
C GLN A 351 0.90 21.27 -60.57
N LYS A 352 2.20 21.27 -60.88
CA LYS A 352 2.91 22.51 -61.24
C LYS A 352 3.34 22.42 -62.69
N GLU A 353 2.42 22.79 -63.59
CA GLU A 353 2.77 23.21 -64.94
C GLU A 353 3.44 24.59 -64.89
N ASP A 354 4.39 24.75 -65.81
CA ASP A 354 5.30 25.86 -65.99
C ASP A 354 4.61 27.23 -66.17
N ASP A 355 5.19 28.27 -65.57
CA ASP A 355 5.16 29.61 -66.20
C ASP A 355 6.49 30.36 -65.96
N PRO A 356 7.26 30.68 -67.03
CA PRO A 356 8.54 31.37 -66.92
C PRO A 356 8.39 32.86 -67.18
N GLN A 357 8.60 33.71 -66.18
CA GLN A 357 9.00 35.09 -66.42
C GLN A 357 10.15 35.51 -65.52
N LYS A 358 11.35 35.51 -66.11
CA LYS A 358 12.44 36.42 -65.77
C LYS A 358 12.12 37.79 -66.37
N GLU A 359 12.19 38.84 -65.55
CA GLU A 359 12.81 40.10 -65.98
C GLU A 359 13.68 40.62 -64.83
N ASP A 360 14.88 41.02 -65.22
CA ASP A 360 15.97 41.64 -64.45
C ASP A 360 15.51 43.03 -63.92
N ASP A 361 16.08 43.73 -62.94
CA ASP A 361 17.46 44.02 -62.55
C ASP A 361 17.38 44.99 -61.30
N PRO A 362 18.43 45.68 -60.79
CA PRO A 362 19.22 45.30 -59.61
C PRO A 362 19.36 46.39 -58.51
N GLN A 363 20.25 46.12 -57.53
CA GLN A 363 20.98 47.06 -56.65
C GLN A 363 20.21 47.61 -55.43
N LYS A 364 20.77 47.76 -54.21
CA LYS A 364 22.14 47.99 -53.73
C LYS A 364 22.18 47.93 -52.18
N GLU A 365 23.36 47.58 -51.64
CA GLU A 365 24.04 48.11 -50.43
C GLU A 365 23.32 48.02 -49.07
N ASP A 366 23.94 47.80 -47.92
CA ASP A 366 25.28 47.42 -47.46
C ASP A 366 25.09 47.13 -45.95
N GLU A 367 25.95 46.28 -45.40
CA GLU A 367 26.31 46.10 -43.98
C GLU A 367 26.63 47.45 -43.24
N PRO A 368 26.83 47.52 -41.90
CA PRO A 368 27.45 46.48 -41.07
C PRO A 368 26.98 46.31 -39.60
N GLU A 369 27.56 45.25 -39.03
CA GLU A 369 27.77 44.93 -37.62
C GLU A 369 28.52 46.03 -36.84
N GLU A 370 28.23 46.10 -35.54
CA GLU A 370 29.04 46.60 -34.40
C GLU A 370 28.21 46.21 -33.15
N GLU A 371 28.69 45.62 -32.06
CA GLU A 371 29.97 45.07 -31.58
C GLU A 371 29.62 44.10 -30.44
#